data_AF-A0A354SK41-F1
#
_entry.id   AF-A0A354SK41-F1
#
_cell.length_a   1.000
_cell.length_b   1.000
_cell.length_c   1.000
_cell.angle_alpha   90.00
_cell.angle_beta   90.00
_cell.angle_gamma   90.00
#
_symmetry.space_group_name_H-M   'P 1'
#
loop_
_entity.id
_entity.type
_entity.pdbx_description
1 polymer ?
#
loop_
_entity_poly.entity_id
_entity_poly.type
_entity_poly.pdbx_seq_one_letter_code
_entity_poly.pdbx_strand_id
1 'polypeptide(L)'
;MKPSDNGSKLLLPGFRLFSIDEASWKKNGWDIDDYLPHCGISSTASAYGLARGMMSHRRSFLVHGNDHASGRRALIAAVTK
;
A
#
# COMPACT_ATOMS: atom_id res chain seq x y z
N MET A 1 -14.94 -18.82 -12.50
CA MET A 1 -14.23 -17.60 -12.97
C MET A 1 -12.75 -17.84 -12.72
N LYS A 2 -11.92 -17.99 -13.77
CA LYS A 2 -10.46 -18.16 -13.56
C LYS A 2 -9.91 -16.84 -13.01
N PRO A 3 -9.02 -16.83 -12.00
CA PRO A 3 -8.30 -15.62 -11.66
C PRO A 3 -7.49 -15.24 -12.90
N SER A 4 -7.69 -14.02 -13.40
CA SER A 4 -6.82 -13.49 -14.45
C SER A 4 -5.39 -13.50 -13.93
N ASP A 5 -4.45 -13.92 -14.78
CA ASP A 5 -2.99 -14.02 -14.55
C ASP A 5 -2.30 -12.64 -14.30
N ASN A 6 -3.08 -11.63 -13.94
CA ASN A 6 -2.62 -10.31 -13.55
C ASN A 6 -2.30 -10.34 -12.06
N GLY A 7 -1.05 -10.03 -11.73
CA GLY A 7 -0.55 -9.94 -10.37
C GLY A 7 -1.46 -9.22 -9.37
N SER A 8 -1.37 -9.57 -8.09
CA SER A 8 -2.20 -8.95 -7.04
C SER A 8 -1.88 -7.46 -6.89
N LYS A 9 -2.90 -6.64 -6.61
CA LYS A 9 -2.74 -5.19 -6.39
C LYS A 9 -2.93 -4.89 -4.91
N LEU A 10 -1.96 -4.24 -4.31
CA LEU A 10 -1.93 -3.97 -2.88
C LEU A 10 -1.64 -2.50 -2.61
N LEU A 11 -2.54 -1.89 -1.87
CA LEU A 11 -2.38 -0.58 -1.27
C LEU A 11 -1.78 -0.78 0.13
N LEU A 12 -0.60 -0.19 0.33
CA LEU A 12 0.11 -0.10 1.60
C LEU A 12 -0.13 1.30 2.16
N PRO A 13 -1.19 1.53 2.97
CA PRO A 13 -1.43 2.83 3.55
C PRO A 13 -0.23 3.25 4.39
N GLY A 14 0.44 4.32 3.97
CA GLY A 14 1.41 5.01 4.79
C GLY A 14 0.72 5.88 5.84
N PHE A 15 1.49 6.75 6.48
CA PHE A 15 1.02 7.45 7.66
C PHE A 15 -0.25 8.30 7.40
N ARG A 16 -1.29 8.05 8.20
CA ARG A 16 -2.57 8.78 8.25
C ARG A 16 -3.10 9.24 6.88
N LEU A 17 -3.45 8.27 6.05
CA LEU A 17 -4.44 8.52 5.01
C LEU A 17 -5.80 8.70 5.68
N PHE A 18 -6.05 9.88 6.25
CA PHE A 18 -7.31 10.27 6.92
C PHE A 18 -8.54 10.14 6.02
N SER A 19 -8.34 9.86 4.73
CA SER A 19 -9.37 9.74 3.71
C SER A 19 -9.00 8.68 2.67
N ILE A 20 -8.51 7.50 3.09
CA ILE A 20 -8.50 6.36 2.16
C ILE A 20 -9.96 5.97 1.90
N ASP A 21 -10.41 6.14 0.66
CA ASP A 21 -11.68 5.59 0.21
C ASP A 21 -11.49 4.10 -0.06
N GLU A 22 -11.51 3.30 1.01
CA GLU A 22 -11.30 1.86 0.91
C GLU A 22 -12.26 1.20 -0.08
N ALA A 23 -13.51 1.67 -0.13
CA ALA A 23 -14.54 1.13 -0.99
C ALA A 23 -14.18 1.33 -2.46
N SER A 24 -13.64 2.50 -2.82
CA SER A 24 -13.15 2.77 -4.17
C SER A 24 -11.94 1.91 -4.53
N TRP A 25 -10.96 1.77 -3.63
CA TRP A 25 -9.79 0.90 -3.89
C TRP A 25 -10.18 -0.56 -4.10
N LYS A 26 -11.00 -1.12 -3.21
CA LYS A 26 -11.51 -2.49 -3.32
C LYS A 26 -12.33 -2.69 -4.59
N LYS A 27 -13.18 -1.72 -4.97
CA LYS A 27 -13.93 -1.75 -6.24
C LYS A 27 -13.02 -1.78 -7.47
N ASN A 28 -11.82 -1.19 -7.38
CA ASN A 28 -10.81 -1.20 -8.44
C ASN A 28 -9.86 -2.41 -8.38
N GLY A 29 -10.16 -3.40 -7.54
CA GLY A 29 -9.39 -4.64 -7.41
C GLY A 29 -8.09 -4.48 -6.62
N TRP A 30 -8.01 -3.49 -5.73
CA TRP A 30 -6.91 -3.34 -4.79
C TRP A 30 -7.29 -3.88 -3.43
N ASP A 31 -6.43 -4.74 -2.89
CA ASP A 31 -6.45 -5.08 -1.48
C ASP A 31 -5.73 -4.01 -0.66
N ILE A 32 -6.07 -3.91 0.63
CA ILE A 32 -5.46 -2.97 1.56
C ILE A 32 -4.75 -3.77 2.63
N ASP A 33 -3.46 -3.51 2.78
CA ASP A 33 -2.62 -4.15 3.79
C ASP A 33 -2.09 -3.11 4.78
N ASP A 34 -2.87 -2.89 5.84
CA ASP A 34 -2.49 -1.98 6.92
C ASP A 34 -1.39 -2.60 7.80
N TYR A 35 -0.16 -2.24 7.49
CA TYR A 35 1.05 -2.70 8.19
C TYR A 35 1.39 -1.83 9.42
N LEU A 36 0.67 -0.71 9.63
CA LEU A 36 0.94 0.26 10.68
C LEU A 36 0.62 -0.18 12.12
N PRO A 37 -0.19 -1.21 12.43
CA PRO A 37 -0.32 -1.72 13.80
C PRO A 37 1.03 -2.10 14.46
N HIS A 38 2.08 -2.26 13.66
CA HIS A 38 3.41 -2.67 14.09
C HIS A 38 4.46 -1.54 14.10
N CYS A 39 4.16 -0.35 13.53
CA CYS A 39 5.17 0.68 13.32
C CYS A 39 4.56 2.09 13.45
N GLY A 40 5.05 2.89 14.40
CA GLY A 40 4.62 4.27 14.60
C GLY A 40 4.93 5.23 13.45
N ILE A 41 4.74 6.52 13.72
CA ILE A 41 4.79 7.65 12.77
C ILE A 41 6.23 7.93 12.26
N SER A 42 6.78 7.17 11.32
CA SER A 42 8.14 7.43 10.83
C SER A 42 8.37 6.96 9.40
N SER A 43 9.32 7.61 8.70
CA SER A 43 9.87 7.13 7.42
C SER A 43 10.34 5.67 7.50
N THR A 44 10.80 5.25 8.68
CA THR A 44 11.17 3.85 8.95
C THR A 44 9.98 2.90 8.83
N ALA A 45 8.79 3.30 9.27
CA ALA A 45 7.57 2.51 9.13
C ALA A 45 7.19 2.35 7.66
N SER A 46 7.24 3.44 6.88
CA SER A 46 7.00 3.39 5.43
C SER A 46 7.99 2.48 4.69
N ALA A 47 9.28 2.58 5.01
CA ALA A 47 10.29 1.70 4.44
C ALA A 47 10.05 0.23 4.83
N TYR A 48 9.68 -0.04 6.09
CA TYR A 48 9.34 -1.38 6.57
C TYR A 48 8.10 -1.94 5.84
N GLY A 49 7.01 -1.17 5.74
CA GLY A 49 5.79 -1.60 5.07
C GLY A 49 6.03 -1.95 3.60
N LEU A 50 6.78 -1.11 2.89
CA LEU A 50 7.18 -1.37 1.51
C LEU A 50 8.04 -2.63 1.40
N ALA A 51 9.09 -2.76 2.23
CA ALA A 51 9.96 -3.93 2.23
C ALA A 51 9.19 -5.22 2.54
N ARG A 52 8.31 -5.18 3.56
CA ARG A 52 7.43 -6.31 3.91
C ARG A 52 6.51 -6.67 2.76
N GLY A 53 5.83 -5.70 2.16
CA GLY A 53 4.98 -5.90 1.00
C GLY A 53 5.73 -6.57 -0.15
N MET A 54 6.95 -6.09 -0.45
CA MET A 54 7.80 -6.65 -1.49
C MET A 54 8.29 -8.07 -1.22
N MET A 55 8.52 -8.44 0.04
CA MET A 55 8.97 -9.78 0.42
C MET A 55 7.83 -10.79 0.50
N SER A 56 6.66 -10.36 0.99
CA SER A 56 5.51 -11.24 1.24
C SER A 56 4.69 -11.56 0.00
N HIS A 57 4.78 -10.73 -1.05
CA HIS A 57 3.93 -10.86 -2.22
C HIS A 57 4.76 -11.03 -3.49
N ARG A 58 4.41 -12.02 -4.31
CA ARG A 58 5.03 -12.26 -5.62
C ARG A 58 4.11 -11.84 -6.73
N ARG A 59 4.69 -11.33 -7.82
CA ARG A 59 3.95 -10.78 -8.97
C ARG A 59 2.86 -9.82 -8.50
N SER A 60 3.22 -8.75 -7.82
CA SER A 60 2.26 -7.82 -7.23
C SER A 60 2.59 -6.37 -7.55
N PHE A 61 1.54 -5.58 -7.77
CA PHE A 61 1.63 -4.12 -7.84
C PHE A 61 1.38 -3.55 -6.46
N LEU A 62 2.38 -2.87 -5.90
CA LEU A 62 2.32 -2.26 -4.59
C LEU A 62 2.25 -0.75 -4.76
N VAL A 63 1.32 -0.10 -4.06
CA VAL A 63 1.25 1.36 -3.95
C VAL A 63 1.34 1.72 -2.48
N HIS A 64 2.37 2.48 -2.10
CA HIS A 64 2.48 3.10 -0.79
C HIS A 64 2.23 4.60 -0.91
N GLY A 65 1.28 5.13 -0.13
CA GLY A 65 0.94 6.55 -0.12
C GLY A 65 1.06 7.16 1.27
N ASN A 66 1.53 8.40 1.37
CA ASN A 66 1.61 9.14 2.62
C ASN A 66 1.10 10.57 2.43
N ASP A 67 0.27 11.04 3.35
CA ASP A 67 -0.27 12.40 3.38
C ASP A 67 0.25 13.13 4.62
N HIS A 68 1.05 14.18 4.41
CA HIS A 68 1.50 15.06 5.48
C HIS A 68 0.37 15.99 5.90
N ALA A 69 0.30 16.34 7.19
CA ALA A 69 -0.71 17.26 7.73
C ALA A 69 -0.71 18.65 7.08
N SER A 70 0.41 19.06 6.45
CA SER A 70 0.51 20.29 5.65
C SER A 70 -0.02 20.16 4.21
N GLY A 71 -0.68 19.05 3.86
CA GLY A 71 -1.21 18.76 2.51
C GLY A 71 -0.19 18.22 1.50
N ARG A 72 1.07 17.95 1.90
CA ARG A 72 2.06 17.35 1.00
C ARG A 72 1.79 15.86 0.86
N ARG A 73 1.76 15.37 -0.38
CA ARG A 73 1.51 13.96 -0.70
C ARG A 73 2.77 13.31 -1.26
N ALA A 74 3.03 12.07 -0.85
CA ALA A 74 4.07 11.24 -1.42
C ALA A 74 3.49 9.88 -1.80
N LEU A 75 3.85 9.39 -3.00
CA LEU A 75 3.41 8.09 -3.49
C LEU A 75 4.61 7.32 -4.04
N ILE A 76 4.68 6.05 -3.69
CA ILE A 76 5.66 5.08 -4.18
C ILE A 76 4.88 3.95 -4.83
N ALA A 77 5.26 3.59 -6.06
CA ALA A 77 4.74 2.42 -6.76
C ALA A 77 5.88 1.42 -6.98
N ALA A 78 5.62 0.14 -6.73
CA ALA A 78 6.59 -0.92 -6.91
C ALA A 78 5.93 -2.15 -7.54
N VAL A 79 6.73 -2.98 -8.22
CA VAL A 79 6.30 -4.27 -8.76
C VAL A 79 7.21 -5.36 -8.21
N THR A 80 6.61 -6.42 -7.69
CA THR A 80 7.35 -7.61 -7.23
C THR A 80 7.44 -8.64 -8.34
N LYS A 81 8.54 -9.42 -8.33
CA LYS A 81 8.78 -10.50 -9.30
C LYS A 81 8.11 -11.80 -8.87
#